data_AF-A0A5V1PHU3-F1
#
_entry.id   AF-A0A5V1PHU3-F1
#
_cell.length_a   1.000
_cell.length_b   1.000
_cell.length_c   1.000
_cell.angle_alpha   90.00
_cell.angle_beta   90.00
_cell.angle_gamma   90.00
#
_symmetry.space_group_name_H-M   'P 1'
#
loop_
_entity.id
_entity.type
_entity.pdbx_description
1 polymer ?
#
loop_
_entity_poly.entity_id
_entity_poly.type
_entity_poly.pdbx_seq_one_letter_code
_entity_poly.pdbx_strand_id
1 'polypeptide(L)'
;MNKELAMKLSQDMAYVLLENPKINNSICECVREFVQCTGISNDRFSIEPSSQRITIKLNGKEYEYVTEGKSYIDVLKQVFYELYYLPVLS
;
A
#
# COMPACT_ATOMS: atom_id res chain seq x y z
N MET A 1 -0.62 -10.19 -16.71
CA MET A 1 -1.91 -9.63 -16.22
C MET A 1 -2.03 -8.21 -16.76
N ASN A 2 -3.22 -7.77 -17.21
CA ASN A 2 -3.42 -6.38 -17.69
C ASN A 2 -3.18 -5.41 -16.52
N LYS A 3 -2.36 -4.36 -16.71
CA LYS A 3 -2.11 -3.30 -15.72
C LYS A 3 -3.41 -2.71 -15.17
N GLU A 4 -4.41 -2.54 -16.02
CA GLU A 4 -5.73 -2.05 -15.64
C GLU A 4 -6.44 -2.98 -14.66
N LEU A 5 -6.37 -4.29 -14.89
CA LEU A 5 -6.92 -5.31 -13.99
C LEU A 5 -6.19 -5.30 -12.64
N ALA A 6 -4.86 -5.26 -12.63
CA ALA A 6 -4.09 -5.20 -11.39
C ALA A 6 -4.39 -3.93 -10.58
N MET A 7 -4.49 -2.78 -11.23
CA MET A 7 -4.89 -1.52 -10.59
C MET A 7 -6.31 -1.59 -10.01
N LYS A 8 -7.24 -2.23 -10.72
CA LYS A 8 -8.62 -2.40 -10.25
C LYS A 8 -8.67 -3.31 -9.01
N LEU A 9 -7.94 -4.42 -9.02
CA LEU A 9 -7.82 -5.30 -7.85
C LEU A 9 -7.16 -4.60 -6.66
N SER A 10 -6.13 -3.78 -6.89
CA SER A 10 -5.52 -2.96 -5.82
C SER A 10 -6.51 -1.97 -5.21
N GLN A 11 -7.38 -1.38 -6.03
CA GLN A 11 -8.44 -0.49 -5.54
C GLN A 11 -9.46 -1.26 -4.69
N ASP A 12 -9.88 -2.44 -5.13
CA ASP A 12 -10.85 -3.26 -4.39
C ASP A 12 -10.26 -3.72 -3.03
N MET A 13 -8.97 -4.09 -2.98
CA MET A 13 -8.25 -4.36 -1.73
C MET A 13 -8.22 -3.15 -0.79
N ALA A 14 -7.99 -1.96 -1.33
CA ALA A 14 -7.98 -0.74 -0.53
C ALA A 14 -9.36 -0.40 0.05
N TYR A 15 -10.45 -0.65 -0.68
CA TYR A 15 -11.79 -0.53 -0.11
C TYR A 15 -12.00 -1.50 1.06
N VAL A 16 -11.63 -2.77 0.91
CA VAL A 16 -11.78 -3.77 1.99
C VAL A 16 -11.08 -3.33 3.28
N LEU A 17 -9.88 -2.76 3.18
CA LEU A 17 -9.14 -2.27 4.36
C LEU A 17 -9.75 -1.00 4.95
N LEU A 18 -10.26 -0.09 4.12
CA LEU A 18 -10.92 1.15 4.57
C LEU A 18 -12.30 0.89 5.22
N GLU A 19 -12.93 -0.24 4.95
CA GLU A 19 -14.15 -0.67 5.67
C GLU A 19 -13.85 -1.18 7.09
N ASN A 20 -12.58 -1.42 7.44
CA ASN A 20 -12.20 -1.84 8.78
C ASN A 20 -12.08 -0.61 9.72
N PRO A 21 -13.01 -0.42 10.68
CA PRO A 21 -13.05 0.76 11.53
C PRO A 21 -11.86 0.87 12.49
N LYS A 22 -11.05 -0.19 12.63
CA LYS A 22 -9.87 -0.17 13.50
C LYS A 22 -8.65 0.48 12.86
N ILE A 23 -8.59 0.55 11.52
CA ILE A 23 -7.38 0.94 10.77
C ILE A 23 -7.64 1.94 9.62
N ASN A 24 -8.90 2.26 9.34
CA ASN A 24 -9.28 3.07 8.18
C ASN A 24 -8.96 4.57 8.31
N ASN A 25 -8.50 5.02 9.48
CA ASN A 25 -8.10 6.40 9.74
C ASN A 25 -6.64 6.68 9.33
N SER A 26 -5.90 5.68 8.84
CA SER A 26 -4.48 5.82 8.53
C SER A 26 -4.07 4.96 7.33
N ILE A 27 -3.51 5.62 6.31
CA ILE A 27 -2.87 4.93 5.17
C ILE A 27 -1.80 3.97 5.67
N CYS A 28 -1.00 4.37 6.66
CA CYS A 28 0.08 3.55 7.18
C CYS A 28 -0.42 2.27 7.87
N GLU A 29 -1.55 2.34 8.59
CA GLU A 29 -2.13 1.17 9.22
C GLU A 29 -2.75 0.22 8.20
N CYS A 30 -3.45 0.76 7.20
CA CYS A 30 -3.96 -0.03 6.07
C CYS A 30 -2.83 -0.76 5.34
N VAL A 31 -1.69 -0.09 5.09
CA VAL A 31 -0.54 -0.74 4.43
C VAL A 31 0.13 -1.78 5.34
N ARG A 32 0.25 -1.52 6.65
CA ARG A 32 0.77 -2.52 7.60
C ARG A 32 -0.10 -3.78 7.62
N GLU A 33 -1.42 -3.63 7.71
CA GLU A 33 -2.37 -4.74 7.69
C GLU A 33 -2.27 -5.54 6.37
N PHE A 34 -2.17 -4.83 5.24
CA PHE A 34 -1.98 -5.45 3.94
C PHE A 34 -0.71 -6.31 3.89
N VAL A 35 0.42 -5.74 4.33
CA VAL A 35 1.72 -6.43 4.31
C VAL A 35 1.68 -7.68 5.19
N GLN A 36 1.06 -7.59 6.37
CA GLN A 36 0.83 -8.75 7.23
C GLN A 36 0.00 -9.84 6.52
N CYS A 37 -1.08 -9.47 5.83
CA CYS A 37 -1.90 -10.40 5.06
C CYS A 37 -1.14 -11.09 3.92
N THR A 38 -0.16 -10.41 3.30
CA THR A 38 0.67 -10.98 2.20
C THR A 38 1.77 -11.93 2.69
N GLY A 39 1.97 -12.05 4.00
CA GLY A 39 3.01 -12.90 4.60
C GLY A 39 4.43 -12.31 4.48
N ILE A 40 4.55 -11.04 4.11
CA ILE A 40 5.83 -10.32 4.14
C ILE A 40 6.22 -10.11 5.61
N SER A 41 7.42 -10.54 5.98
CA SER A 41 7.90 -10.45 7.35
C SER A 41 8.29 -9.02 7.75
N ASN A 42 8.03 -8.66 9.01
CA ASN A 42 8.24 -7.30 9.53
C ASN A 42 9.73 -6.85 9.52
N ASP A 43 10.69 -7.77 9.52
CA ASP A 43 12.13 -7.47 9.39
C ASP A 43 12.50 -6.96 7.99
N ARG A 44 11.65 -7.22 7.00
CA ARG A 44 11.85 -6.83 5.60
C ARG A 44 11.03 -5.62 5.20
N PHE A 45 10.23 -5.08 6.12
CA PHE A 45 9.26 -4.03 5.85
C PHE A 45 9.33 -2.92 6.90
N SER A 46 9.42 -1.67 6.46
CA SER A 46 9.19 -0.51 7.32
C SER A 46 8.38 0.58 6.62
N ILE A 47 7.68 1.36 7.42
CA ILE A 47 6.94 2.55 7.01
C ILE A 47 7.44 3.75 7.81
N GLU A 48 7.84 4.79 7.10
CA GLU A 48 8.28 6.07 7.63
C GLU A 48 7.29 7.16 7.14
N PRO A 49 6.32 7.57 7.96
CA PRO A 49 5.38 8.63 7.61
C PRO A 49 6.02 10.02 7.75
N SER A 50 5.64 10.93 6.86
CA SER A 50 5.93 12.36 6.89
C SER A 50 4.63 13.16 6.70
N SER A 51 4.67 14.48 6.87
CA SER A 51 3.49 15.35 6.74
C SER A 51 2.82 15.28 5.37
N GLN A 52 3.59 15.02 4.30
CA GLN A 52 3.12 15.03 2.91
C GLN A 52 3.45 13.75 2.14
N ARG A 53 4.13 12.80 2.78
CA ARG A 53 4.68 11.61 2.12
C ARG A 53 4.65 10.40 3.03
N ILE A 54 4.68 9.23 2.43
CA ILE A 54 5.03 7.97 3.11
C ILE A 54 6.18 7.32 2.37
N THR A 55 7.17 6.85 3.13
CA THR A 55 8.26 6.05 2.60
C THR A 55 8.09 4.62 3.06
N ILE A 56 8.13 3.69 2.12
CA ILE A 56 8.03 2.25 2.37
C ILE A 56 9.34 1.60 1.98
N LYS A 57 9.95 0.88 2.92
CA LYS A 57 11.12 0.04 2.63
C LYS A 57 10.66 -1.40 2.60
N LEU A 58 10.90 -2.09 1.49
CA LEU A 58 10.56 -3.50 1.30
C LEU A 58 11.71 -4.24 0.62
N ASN A 59 12.25 -5.28 1.25
CA ASN A 59 13.36 -6.10 0.71
C ASN A 59 14.57 -5.24 0.25
N GLY A 60 14.91 -4.20 1.02
CA GLY A 60 16.01 -3.28 0.70
C GLY A 60 15.74 -2.29 -0.43
N LYS A 61 14.54 -2.29 -1.02
CA LYS A 61 14.07 -1.25 -1.94
C LYS A 61 13.27 -0.20 -1.18
N GLU A 62 13.36 1.04 -1.63
CA GLU A 62 12.64 2.18 -1.07
C GLU A 62 11.61 2.70 -2.08
N TYR A 63 10.40 2.95 -1.61
CA TYR A 63 9.27 3.45 -2.38
C TYR A 63 8.71 4.69 -1.68
N GLU A 64 8.55 5.80 -2.41
CA GLU A 64 8.03 7.04 -1.85
C GLU A 64 6.69 7.40 -2.49
N TYR A 65 5.70 7.71 -1.66
CA TYR A 65 4.36 8.09 -2.10
C TYR A 65 3.95 9.44 -1.52
N VAL A 66 3.59 10.38 -2.38
CA VAL A 66 3.02 11.68 -1.98
C VAL A 66 1.58 11.47 -1.51
N THR A 67 1.28 11.92 -0.30
CA THR A 67 -0.05 11.87 0.33
C THR A 67 -0.79 13.22 0.28
N GLU A 68 -0.05 14.32 0.18
CA GLU A 68 -0.64 15.66 0.13
C GLU A 68 -1.58 15.84 -1.08
N GLY A 69 -2.80 16.34 -0.82
CA GLY A 69 -3.80 16.58 -1.85
C GLY A 69 -4.39 15.33 -2.50
N LYS A 70 -4.06 14.12 -2.01
CA LYS A 70 -4.59 12.85 -2.53
C LYS A 70 -5.60 12.22 -1.60
N SER A 71 -6.54 11.50 -2.19
CA SER A 71 -7.44 10.63 -1.43
C SER A 71 -6.69 9.42 -0.87
N TYR A 72 -7.14 8.89 0.27
CA TYR A 72 -6.56 7.68 0.87
C TYR A 72 -6.59 6.51 -0.12
N ILE A 73 -7.72 6.35 -0.82
CA ILE A 73 -7.90 5.27 -1.79
C ILE A 73 -6.88 5.35 -2.93
N ASP A 74 -6.55 6.56 -3.43
CA ASP A 74 -5.58 6.70 -4.53
C ASP A 74 -4.17 6.34 -4.10
N VAL A 75 -3.77 6.73 -2.88
CA VAL A 75 -2.46 6.36 -2.33
C VAL A 75 -2.39 4.85 -2.12
N LEU A 76 -3.37 4.26 -1.45
CA LEU A 76 -3.40 2.82 -1.16
C LEU A 76 -3.42 1.98 -2.44
N LYS A 77 -4.25 2.36 -3.42
CA LYS A 77 -4.30 1.73 -4.75
C LYS A 77 -2.92 1.68 -5.40
N GLN A 78 -2.18 2.78 -5.36
CA GLN A 78 -0.84 2.85 -5.93
C GLN A 78 0.15 1.98 -5.16
N VAL A 79 0.14 2.07 -3.82
CA VAL A 79 1.00 1.27 -2.94
C VAL A 79 0.79 -0.23 -3.19
N PHE A 80 -0.45 -0.71 -3.17
CA PHE A 80 -0.73 -2.14 -3.32
C PHE A 80 -0.39 -2.67 -4.71
N TYR A 81 -0.59 -1.84 -5.75
CA TYR A 81 -0.13 -2.20 -7.09
C TYR A 81 1.38 -2.40 -7.13
N GLU A 82 2.15 -1.45 -6.60
CA GLU A 82 3.62 -1.46 -6.69
C GLU A 82 4.27 -2.50 -5.76
N LEU A 83 3.72 -2.72 -4.58
CA LEU A 83 4.30 -3.66 -3.61
C LEU A 83 3.96 -5.12 -3.90
N TYR A 84 2.78 -5.40 -4.46
CA TYR A 84 2.28 -6.78 -4.60
C TYR A 84 2.15 -7.25 -6.05
N TYR A 85 1.51 -6.47 -6.91
CA TYR A 85 1.27 -6.90 -8.28
C TYR A 85 2.48 -6.66 -9.18
N LEU A 86 3.11 -5.49 -9.09
CA LEU A 86 4.23 -5.15 -9.96
C LEU A 86 5.37 -6.20 -9.90
N PRO A 87 5.81 -6.70 -8.74
CA PRO A 87 6.87 -7.71 -8.66
C PRO A 87 6.47 -9.09 -9.20
N VAL A 88 5.18 -9.43 -9.18
CA VAL A 88 4.66 -10.73 -9.66
C VAL A 88 4.46 -10.71 -11.18
N LEU A 89 4.31 -9.51 -11.76
CA LEU A 89 3.99 -9.30 -13.17
C LEU A 89 5.20 -8.93 -14.05
N SER A 90 6.32 -8.57 -13.42
CA SER A 90 7.61 -8.30 -14.06
C SER A 90 8.45 -9.55 -14.21
#